data_AF-A0A544XD23-F1
#
_entry.id   AF-A0A544XD23-F1
#
_cell.length_a   1.000
_cell.length_b   1.000
_cell.length_c   1.000
_cell.angle_alpha   90.00
_cell.angle_beta   90.00
_cell.angle_gamma   90.00
#
_symmetry.space_group_name_H-M   'P 1'
#
loop_
_entity.id
_entity.type
_entity.pdbx_description
1 polymer ?
#
loop_
_entity_poly.entity_id
_entity_poly.type
_entity_poly.pdbx_seq_one_letter_code
_entity_poly.pdbx_strand_id
1 'polypeptide(L)'
;GEPFPHPISVGYIYILKLLHLVDDKIHARSTGPYSMITQQPLGGKAQFGGQRFGEMEVWALEAYGAAYALQELLTIKSDDVLGRVKVYEAIVKGENIPEAGIPESFKVLIKEMQSLCLNVEVLSSDGMSIEMRDTDEDVFRAAEELGIDLSRRPHEGAMTVD
;
A
#
# COMPACT_ATOMS: atom_id res chain seq x y z
N GLY A 1 -6.96 -52.45 3.39
CA GLY A 1 -6.30 -52.56 4.70
C GLY A 1 -5.46 -53.82 4.74
N GLU A 2 -4.54 -53.97 3.80
CA GLU A 2 -3.60 -55.09 3.80
C GLU A 2 -2.43 -54.80 4.75
N PRO A 3 -1.76 -55.85 5.30
CA PRO A 3 -0.66 -55.68 6.23
C PRO A 3 0.60 -55.11 5.55
N PHE A 4 1.40 -54.36 6.31
CA PHE A 4 2.71 -53.91 5.82
C PHE A 4 3.64 -55.12 5.57
N PRO A 5 4.43 -55.12 4.49
CA PRO A 5 5.28 -56.26 4.09
C PRO A 5 6.50 -56.46 5.00
N HIS A 6 6.84 -55.48 5.84
CA HIS A 6 7.98 -55.50 6.74
C HIS A 6 7.57 -55.05 8.16
N PRO A 7 8.27 -55.54 9.20
CA PRO A 7 7.99 -55.11 10.57
C PRO A 7 8.30 -53.61 10.73
N ILE A 8 7.36 -52.86 11.31
CA ILE A 8 7.51 -51.44 11.62
C ILE A 8 7.74 -51.29 13.13
N SER A 9 8.75 -50.52 13.50
CA SER A 9 9.01 -50.17 14.90
C SER A 9 7.88 -49.29 15.46
N VAL A 10 7.24 -49.76 16.52
CA VAL A 10 6.21 -49.03 17.25
C VAL A 10 6.64 -48.86 18.70
N GLY A 11 6.32 -47.71 19.29
CA GLY A 11 6.70 -47.39 20.66
C GLY A 11 6.02 -46.14 21.16
N TYR A 12 6.25 -45.81 22.44
CA TYR A 12 5.72 -44.60 23.05
C TYR A 12 6.76 -43.48 22.96
N ILE A 13 6.38 -42.38 22.32
CA ILE A 13 7.19 -41.17 22.20
C ILE A 13 6.43 -40.03 22.85
N TYR A 14 7.12 -39.20 23.64
CA TYR A 14 6.56 -37.99 24.21
C TYR A 14 6.79 -36.82 23.25
N ILE A 15 5.72 -36.35 22.60
CA ILE A 15 5.77 -35.24 21.63
C ILE A 15 5.20 -33.99 22.29
N LEU A 16 5.96 -32.90 22.26
CA LEU A 16 5.55 -31.60 22.76
C LEU A 16 4.90 -30.78 21.64
N LYS A 17 3.72 -30.19 21.93
CA LYS A 17 3.10 -29.19 21.06
C LYS A 17 3.73 -27.83 21.33
N LEU A 18 4.40 -27.26 20.33
CA LEU A 18 4.95 -25.90 20.40
C LEU A 18 3.85 -24.85 20.23
N LEU A 19 4.12 -23.63 20.72
CA LEU A 19 3.18 -22.50 20.68
C LEU A 19 3.01 -21.89 19.28
N HIS A 20 3.79 -22.33 18.28
CA HIS A 20 3.72 -21.81 16.92
C HIS A 20 2.58 -22.46 16.12
N LEU A 21 1.37 -21.97 16.32
CA LEU A 21 0.17 -22.47 15.65
C LEU A 21 -0.10 -21.72 14.35
N VAL A 22 -0.68 -22.43 13.38
CA VAL A 22 -1.06 -21.84 12.08
C VAL A 22 -2.13 -20.77 12.25
N ASP A 23 -3.05 -20.96 13.20
CA ASP A 23 -4.12 -20.01 13.52
C ASP A 23 -3.56 -18.62 13.89
N ASP A 24 -2.40 -18.59 14.54
CA ASP A 24 -1.72 -17.34 14.90
C ASP A 24 -0.91 -16.76 13.74
N LYS A 25 -0.48 -17.59 12.78
CA LYS A 25 0.40 -17.18 11.68
C LYS A 25 -0.33 -16.79 10.40
N ILE A 26 -1.52 -17.31 10.15
CA ILE A 26 -2.28 -16.97 8.95
C ILE A 26 -2.69 -15.49 8.98
N HIS A 27 -2.45 -14.79 7.87
CA HIS A 27 -2.78 -13.38 7.70
C HIS A 27 -3.00 -13.08 6.21
N ALA A 28 -4.01 -12.27 5.90
CA ALA A 28 -4.31 -11.81 4.56
C ALA A 28 -4.83 -10.37 4.61
N ARG A 29 -4.54 -9.61 3.56
CA ARG A 29 -4.97 -8.22 3.40
C ARG A 29 -5.34 -7.96 1.95
N SER A 30 -6.49 -7.32 1.73
CA SER A 30 -6.88 -6.71 0.46
C SER A 30 -6.62 -5.21 0.49
N THR A 31 -7.34 -4.49 1.35
CA THR A 31 -7.14 -3.07 1.69
C THR A 31 -7.00 -2.92 3.20
N GLY A 32 -6.58 -1.75 3.68
CA GLY A 32 -6.37 -1.53 5.11
C GLY A 32 -5.76 -0.16 5.42
N PRO A 33 -5.30 0.06 6.65
CA PRO A 33 -4.70 1.32 7.05
C PRO A 33 -3.32 1.55 6.41
N TYR A 34 -2.96 2.82 6.29
CA TYR A 34 -1.72 3.32 5.70
C TYR A 34 -1.02 4.27 6.68
N SER A 35 0.30 4.37 6.53
CA SER A 35 1.12 5.35 7.26
C SER A 35 0.75 6.77 6.83
N MET A 36 0.62 7.69 7.79
CA MET A 36 0.36 9.10 7.49
C MET A 36 1.53 9.78 6.75
N ILE A 37 2.76 9.31 6.96
CA ILE A 37 3.97 9.96 6.44
C ILE A 37 4.28 9.41 5.05
N THR A 38 4.44 8.10 4.92
CA THR A 38 4.91 7.47 3.67
C THR A 38 3.77 7.00 2.78
N GLN A 39 2.52 7.08 3.24
CA GLN A 39 1.33 6.53 2.56
C GLN A 39 1.39 5.04 2.22
N GLN A 40 2.38 4.30 2.73
CA GLN A 40 2.53 2.87 2.55
C GLN A 40 1.65 2.06 3.52
N PRO A 41 1.26 0.82 3.15
CA PRO A 41 0.59 -0.11 4.05
C PRO A 41 1.32 -0.27 5.39
N LEU A 42 0.58 -0.21 6.51
CA LEU A 42 1.15 -0.53 7.82
C LEU A 42 1.68 -1.97 7.88
N GLY A 43 2.59 -2.26 8.80
CA GLY A 43 3.17 -3.59 8.98
C GLY A 43 2.50 -4.40 10.09
N GLY A 44 2.50 -5.72 9.95
CA GLY A 44 2.13 -6.66 11.01
C GLY A 44 0.64 -7.04 11.08
N LYS A 45 0.38 -8.29 11.50
CA LYS A 45 -0.96 -8.89 11.57
C LYS A 45 -1.92 -8.08 12.46
N ALA A 46 -1.46 -7.60 13.60
CA ALA A 46 -2.28 -6.86 14.57
C ALA A 46 -2.84 -5.54 14.02
N GLN A 47 -2.19 -4.94 13.02
CA GLN A 47 -2.60 -3.67 12.40
C GLN A 47 -3.31 -3.88 11.06
N PHE A 48 -3.69 -5.11 10.73
CA PHE A 48 -4.12 -5.48 9.37
C PHE A 48 -3.10 -5.00 8.31
N GLY A 49 -1.83 -5.24 8.61
CA GLY A 49 -0.71 -4.76 7.81
C GLY A 49 -0.53 -5.50 6.48
N GLY A 50 0.17 -4.86 5.54
CA GLY A 50 0.59 -5.45 4.29
C GLY A 50 1.81 -6.36 4.45
N GLN A 51 2.07 -7.16 3.42
CA GLN A 51 3.31 -7.92 3.32
C GLN A 51 4.43 -7.00 2.84
N ARG A 52 5.61 -7.11 3.44
CA ARG A 52 6.80 -6.41 2.94
C ARG A 52 7.25 -7.05 1.64
N PHE A 53 7.27 -6.24 0.58
CA PHE A 53 7.98 -6.54 -0.66
C PHE A 53 9.32 -5.83 -0.61
N GLY A 54 10.41 -6.59 -0.46
CA GLY A 54 11.74 -6.07 -0.21
C GLY A 54 12.60 -6.00 -1.46
N GLU A 55 13.83 -5.52 -1.27
CA GLU A 55 14.82 -5.35 -2.33
C GLU A 55 15.15 -6.68 -3.04
N MET A 56 15.24 -7.78 -2.28
CA MET A 56 15.51 -9.10 -2.87
C MET A 56 14.36 -9.58 -3.75
N GLU A 57 13.11 -9.27 -3.39
CA GLU A 57 11.95 -9.61 -4.20
C GLU A 57 11.84 -8.71 -5.45
N VAL A 58 12.26 -7.44 -5.35
CA VAL A 58 12.41 -6.54 -6.51
C VAL A 58 13.39 -7.15 -7.51
N TRP A 59 14.58 -7.56 -7.07
CA TRP A 59 15.57 -8.21 -7.94
C TRP A 59 15.02 -9.46 -8.61
N ALA A 60 14.20 -10.24 -7.90
CA ALA A 60 13.57 -11.41 -8.48
C ALA A 60 12.65 -11.03 -9.66
N LEU A 61 11.78 -10.02 -9.50
CA LEU A 61 10.90 -9.56 -10.58
C LEU A 61 11.64 -8.91 -11.75
N GLU A 62 12.71 -8.17 -11.46
CA GLU A 62 13.59 -7.60 -12.49
C GLU A 62 14.27 -8.70 -13.31
N ALA A 63 14.79 -9.75 -12.65
CA ALA A 63 15.39 -10.90 -13.32
C ALA A 63 14.38 -11.68 -14.20
N TYR A 64 13.12 -11.72 -13.79
CA TYR A 64 12.04 -12.28 -14.61
C TYR A 64 11.60 -11.37 -15.78
N GLY A 65 12.01 -10.10 -15.78
CA GLY A 65 11.54 -9.11 -16.76
C GLY A 65 10.08 -8.69 -16.55
N ALA A 66 9.54 -8.85 -15.33
CA ALA A 66 8.14 -8.59 -15.01
C ALA A 66 7.89 -7.10 -14.66
N ALA A 67 8.17 -6.20 -15.62
CA ALA A 67 8.14 -4.75 -15.40
C ALA A 67 6.78 -4.22 -14.89
N TYR A 68 5.67 -4.66 -15.50
CA TYR A 68 4.33 -4.23 -15.08
C TYR A 68 3.95 -4.72 -13.68
N ALA A 69 4.33 -5.95 -13.32
CA ALA A 69 4.05 -6.49 -11.99
C ALA A 69 4.84 -5.75 -10.92
N LEU A 70 6.10 -5.43 -11.20
CA LEU A 70 6.95 -4.63 -10.32
C LEU A 70 6.40 -3.21 -10.14
N GLN A 71 6.05 -2.55 -11.25
CA GLN A 71 5.44 -1.22 -11.21
C GLN A 71 4.15 -1.24 -10.39
N GLU A 72 3.25 -2.20 -10.63
CA GLU A 72 1.99 -2.34 -9.91
C GLU A 72 2.19 -2.49 -8.39
N LEU A 73 3.17 -3.30 -7.97
CA LEU A 73 3.51 -3.51 -6.57
C LEU A 73 4.05 -2.26 -5.89
N LEU A 74 4.90 -1.49 -6.58
CA LEU A 74 5.55 -0.30 -6.02
C LEU A 74 4.68 0.96 -6.07
N THR A 75 3.58 0.96 -6.84
CA THR A 75 2.72 2.14 -7.02
C THR A 75 1.32 1.88 -6.45
N ILE A 76 0.39 1.38 -7.26
CA ILE A 76 -1.04 1.28 -6.96
C ILE A 76 -1.38 0.27 -5.86
N LYS A 77 -0.48 -0.67 -5.54
CA LYS A 77 -0.59 -1.59 -4.39
C LYS A 77 0.15 -1.09 -3.14
N SER A 78 0.83 0.06 -3.22
CA SER A 78 1.64 0.63 -2.14
C SER A 78 1.17 2.06 -1.79
N ASP A 79 1.81 3.08 -2.37
CA ASP A 79 1.76 4.48 -1.92
C ASP A 79 1.26 5.46 -2.99
N ASP A 80 0.75 4.98 -4.13
CA ASP A 80 -0.03 5.82 -5.05
C ASP A 80 -1.45 6.03 -4.48
N VAL A 81 -1.66 7.18 -3.84
CA VAL A 81 -2.89 7.51 -3.11
C VAL A 81 -4.11 7.58 -4.03
N LEU A 82 -3.97 8.17 -5.22
CA LEU A 82 -5.08 8.29 -6.17
C LEU A 82 -5.24 6.99 -6.97
N GLY A 83 -4.13 6.37 -7.36
CA GLY A 83 -4.12 5.12 -8.11
C GLY A 83 -4.83 4.00 -7.35
N ARG A 84 -4.55 3.81 -6.06
CA ARG A 84 -5.18 2.74 -5.26
C ARG A 84 -6.71 2.87 -5.18
N VAL A 85 -7.24 4.09 -5.14
CA VAL A 85 -8.70 4.34 -5.12
C VAL A 85 -9.30 4.02 -6.48
N LYS A 86 -8.71 4.53 -7.56
CA LYS A 86 -9.19 4.29 -8.93
C LYS A 86 -9.13 2.82 -9.31
N VAL A 87 -8.11 2.09 -8.86
CA VAL A 87 -7.96 0.65 -9.08
C VAL A 87 -9.06 -0.12 -8.37
N TYR A 88 -9.37 0.24 -7.12
CA TYR A 88 -10.47 -0.39 -6.40
C TYR A 88 -11.81 -0.18 -7.12
N GLU A 89 -12.08 1.06 -7.58
CA GLU A 89 -13.28 1.35 -8.37
C GLU A 89 -13.34 0.57 -9.68
N ALA A 90 -12.23 0.51 -10.43
CA ALA A 90 -12.14 -0.20 -11.69
C ALA A 90 -12.42 -1.70 -11.49
N ILE A 91 -11.86 -2.32 -10.44
CA ILE A 91 -12.12 -3.73 -10.10
C ILE A 91 -13.60 -3.96 -9.80
N VAL A 92 -14.24 -3.05 -9.04
CA VAL A 92 -15.68 -3.16 -8.71
C VAL A 92 -16.55 -2.98 -9.96
N LYS A 93 -16.16 -2.10 -10.88
CA LYS A 93 -16.87 -1.84 -12.15
C LYS A 93 -16.59 -2.88 -13.23
N GLY A 94 -15.59 -3.74 -13.04
CA GLY A 94 -15.13 -4.69 -14.07
C GLY A 94 -14.40 -4.01 -15.23
N GLU A 95 -13.85 -2.83 -15.00
CA GLU A 95 -13.08 -2.05 -15.95
C GLU A 95 -11.58 -2.42 -15.89
N ASN A 96 -10.83 -2.00 -16.91
CA ASN A 96 -9.38 -2.21 -16.91
C ASN A 96 -8.71 -1.35 -15.84
N ILE A 97 -7.63 -1.88 -15.26
CA ILE A 97 -6.82 -1.20 -14.26
C ILE A 97 -6.20 0.06 -14.91
N PRO A 98 -6.33 1.24 -14.28
CA PRO A 98 -5.74 2.48 -14.81
C PRO A 98 -4.21 2.46 -14.74
N GLU A 99 -3.57 3.38 -15.48
CA GLU A 99 -2.12 3.56 -15.39
C GLU A 99 -1.69 4.07 -14.02
N ALA A 100 -0.52 3.59 -13.58
CA ALA A 100 0.09 3.96 -12.31
C ALA A 100 0.63 5.40 -12.33
N GLY A 101 0.43 6.11 -11.22
CA GLY A 101 0.94 7.45 -11.01
C GLY A 101 2.33 7.48 -10.36
N ILE A 102 2.66 8.63 -9.79
CA ILE A 102 3.93 8.87 -9.09
C ILE A 102 3.80 8.40 -7.63
N PRO A 103 4.72 7.55 -7.12
CA PRO A 103 4.76 7.15 -5.72
C PRO A 103 4.90 8.33 -4.75
N GLU A 104 4.19 8.28 -3.62
CA GLU A 104 4.33 9.29 -2.58
C GLU A 104 5.74 9.26 -1.93
N SER A 105 6.34 8.07 -1.80
CA SER A 105 7.72 7.93 -1.32
C SER A 105 8.74 8.73 -2.13
N PHE A 106 8.54 8.89 -3.44
CA PHE A 106 9.41 9.69 -4.29
C PHE A 106 9.27 11.19 -4.02
N LYS A 107 8.04 11.66 -3.79
CA LYS A 107 7.79 13.06 -3.39
C LYS A 107 8.42 13.36 -2.02
N VAL A 108 8.26 12.44 -1.06
CA VAL A 108 8.88 12.55 0.27
C VAL A 108 10.41 12.65 0.14
N LEU A 109 11.03 11.81 -0.69
CA LEU A 109 12.47 11.87 -0.94
C LEU A 109 12.93 13.25 -1.46
N ILE A 110 12.19 13.84 -2.40
CA ILE A 110 12.52 15.18 -2.93
C ILE A 110 12.44 16.23 -1.82
N LYS A 111 11.39 16.20 -0.99
CA LYS A 111 11.24 17.11 0.15
C LYS A 111 12.35 16.92 1.19
N GLU A 112 12.75 15.69 1.46
CA GLU A 112 13.88 15.38 2.36
C GLU A 112 15.19 15.95 1.81
N MET A 113 15.48 15.82 0.51
CA MET A 113 16.66 16.43 -0.10
C MET A 113 16.61 17.96 -0.06
N GLN A 114 15.45 18.56 -0.35
CA GLN A 114 15.25 20.02 -0.26
C GLN A 114 15.45 20.54 1.17
N SER A 115 15.08 19.75 2.19
CA SER A 115 15.32 20.09 3.60
C SER A 115 16.82 20.18 3.95
N LEU A 116 17.68 19.51 3.18
CA LEU A 116 19.13 19.58 3.29
C LEU A 116 19.75 20.72 2.45
N CYS A 117 18.93 21.67 1.99
CA CYS A 117 19.33 22.77 1.11
C CYS A 117 19.85 22.31 -0.26
N LEU A 118 19.45 21.12 -0.73
CA LEU A 118 19.74 20.65 -2.08
C LEU A 118 18.61 21.07 -3.02
N ASN A 119 18.94 21.81 -4.08
CA ASN A 119 17.95 22.11 -5.12
C ASN A 119 17.80 20.91 -6.06
N VAL A 120 16.71 20.15 -5.89
CA VAL A 120 16.36 19.00 -6.72
C VAL A 120 15.11 19.33 -7.51
N GLU A 121 15.23 19.28 -8.82
CA GLU A 121 14.15 19.57 -9.78
C GLU A 121 13.99 18.39 -10.73
N VAL A 122 12.75 18.06 -11.07
CA VAL A 122 12.45 17.07 -12.11
C VAL A 122 12.25 17.80 -13.43
N LEU A 123 13.04 17.43 -14.43
CA LEU A 123 13.04 18.06 -15.74
C LEU A 123 12.26 17.21 -16.74
N SER A 124 11.45 17.88 -17.56
CA SER A 124 10.87 17.29 -18.77
C SER A 124 11.94 17.10 -19.86
N SER A 125 11.58 16.41 -20.95
CA SER A 125 12.43 16.30 -22.15
C SER A 125 12.88 17.64 -22.71
N ASP A 126 12.06 18.68 -22.52
CA ASP A 126 12.29 20.03 -23.02
C ASP A 126 13.14 20.88 -22.06
N GLY A 127 13.62 20.31 -20.96
CA GLY A 127 14.43 21.00 -19.94
C GLY A 127 13.64 21.93 -19.01
N MET A 128 12.30 21.93 -19.12
CA MET A 128 11.43 22.67 -18.20
C MET A 128 11.24 21.89 -16.90
N SER A 129 11.23 22.60 -15.77
CA SER A 129 10.92 22.01 -14.47
C SER A 129 9.45 21.63 -14.38
N ILE A 130 9.20 20.43 -13.84
CA ILE A 130 7.86 19.92 -13.57
C ILE A 130 7.61 20.08 -12.07
N GLU A 131 6.58 20.85 -11.74
CA GLU A 131 6.07 20.88 -10.36
C GLU A 131 5.26 19.62 -10.08
N MET A 132 5.69 18.85 -9.09
CA MET A 132 4.87 17.77 -8.54
C MET A 132 3.85 18.40 -7.61
N ARG A 133 2.61 18.52 -8.09
CA ARG A 133 1.50 19.00 -7.25
C ARG A 133 1.26 18.04 -6.09
N ASP A 134 0.97 18.61 -4.93
CA ASP A 134 0.62 17.86 -3.74
C ASP A 134 -0.75 17.21 -3.92
N THR A 135 -0.84 15.97 -3.49
CA THR A 135 -2.01 15.08 -3.59
C THR A 135 -3.23 15.66 -2.85
N ASP A 136 -3.01 16.60 -1.94
CA ASP A 136 -4.05 17.33 -1.21
C ASP A 136 -4.97 18.12 -2.17
N GLU A 137 -4.45 18.80 -3.20
CA GLU A 137 -5.28 19.57 -4.14
C GLU A 137 -6.26 18.69 -4.92
N ASP A 138 -5.83 17.48 -5.28
CA ASP A 138 -6.66 16.51 -6.01
C ASP A 138 -7.70 15.85 -5.10
N VAL A 139 -7.38 15.62 -3.81
CA VAL A 139 -8.34 15.14 -2.81
C VAL A 139 -9.41 16.21 -2.52
N PHE A 140 -9.02 17.48 -2.41
CA PHE A 140 -9.97 18.58 -2.27
C PHE A 140 -10.91 18.69 -3.48
N ARG A 141 -10.38 18.58 -4.70
CA ARG A 141 -11.19 18.57 -5.93
C ARG A 141 -12.15 17.38 -6.01
N ALA A 142 -11.70 16.18 -5.64
CA ALA A 142 -12.56 14.99 -5.63
C ALA A 142 -13.69 15.10 -4.57
N ALA A 143 -13.39 15.66 -3.40
CA ALA A 143 -14.40 15.94 -2.37
C ALA A 143 -15.41 17.01 -2.83
N GLU A 144 -14.94 18.02 -3.56
CA GLU A 144 -15.77 19.08 -4.15
C GLU A 144 -16.68 18.54 -5.28
N GLU A 145 -16.18 17.65 -6.15
CA GLU A 145 -16.97 16.92 -7.16
C GLU A 145 -18.05 16.02 -6.53
N LEU A 146 -17.80 15.49 -5.33
CA LEU A 146 -18.76 14.70 -4.55
C LEU A 146 -19.72 15.57 -3.72
N GLY A 147 -19.61 16.90 -3.78
CA GLY A 147 -20.46 17.84 -3.05
C GLY A 147 -20.27 17.84 -1.53
N ILE A 148 -19.11 17.39 -1.04
CA ILE A 148 -18.78 17.34 0.39
C ILE A 148 -18.02 18.61 0.75
N ASP A 149 -18.71 19.57 1.37
CA ASP A 149 -18.11 20.81 1.86
C ASP A 149 -17.36 20.57 3.18
N LEU A 150 -16.04 20.44 3.08
CA LEU A 150 -15.11 20.31 4.22
C LEU A 150 -14.85 21.63 4.96
N SER A 151 -15.39 22.77 4.49
CA SER A 151 -15.24 24.07 5.17
C SER A 151 -16.17 24.23 6.39
N ARG A 152 -17.20 23.39 6.51
CA ARG A 152 -18.19 23.48 7.58
C ARG A 152 -17.65 22.89 8.89
N ARG A 153 -17.17 23.76 9.78
CA ARG A 153 -16.81 23.39 11.16
C ARG A 153 -18.04 22.81 11.87
N PRO A 154 -17.96 21.66 12.56
CA PRO A 154 -19.11 20.98 13.16
C PRO A 154 -19.79 21.74 14.32
N HIS A 155 -19.29 22.90 14.75
CA HIS A 155 -19.74 23.58 15.97
C HIS A 155 -20.38 24.97 15.81
N GLU A 156 -20.59 25.49 14.60
CA GLU A 156 -21.22 26.82 14.43
C GLU A 156 -22.74 26.85 14.62
N GLY A 157 -23.41 25.70 14.72
CA GLY A 157 -24.88 25.62 14.85
C GLY A 157 -25.42 25.52 16.28
N ALA A 158 -24.57 25.49 17.32
CA ALA A 158 -25.00 25.16 18.69
C ALA A 158 -25.21 26.35 19.62
N MET A 159 -25.07 27.61 19.15
CA MET A 159 -25.24 28.79 19.99
C MET A 159 -26.24 29.79 19.40
N THR A 160 -27.52 29.40 19.31
CA THR A 160 -28.65 30.35 19.37
C THR A 160 -29.91 29.57 19.74
N VAL A 161 -30.13 29.38 21.04
CA VAL A 161 -31.47 29.24 21.61
C VAL A 161 -31.47 30.03 22.91
N ASP A 162 -31.95 31.27 22.81
CA ASP A 162 -32.65 32.02 23.86
C ASP A 162 -33.77 32.81 23.17
#